data_AF-A0A9D9DAT0-F1
#
_entry.id   AF-A0A9D9DAT0-F1
#
_cell.length_a   1.000
_cell.length_b   1.000
_cell.length_c   1.000
_cell.angle_alpha   90.00
_cell.angle_beta   90.00
_cell.angle_gamma   90.00
#
_symmetry.space_group_name_H-M   'P 1'
#
loop_
_entity.id
_entity.type
_entity.pdbx_description
1 polymer ?
#
loop_
_entity_poly.entity_id
_entity_poly.type
_entity_poly.pdbx_seq_one_letter_code
_entity_poly.pdbx_strand_id
1 'polypeptide(L)'
;MEASKYILSNLLPGEDLVQVFVSSKGLFGGKVDIALTDQRIFGRLNDGEGFSLTAKKIKNVEVKPGGFFSGKPQVIITGPYKKQVIFQSEDPAFDRNKIIKTLKLKF
;
A
#
# COMPACT_ATOMS: atom_id res chain seq x y z
N MET A 1 -6.63 -5.95 14.04
CA MET A 1 -5.94 -6.32 12.80
C MET A 1 -4.57 -6.84 13.19
N GLU A 2 -4.28 -8.13 13.01
CA GLU A 2 -2.89 -8.62 13.07
C GLU A 2 -2.17 -8.12 11.82
N ALA A 3 -1.15 -7.28 11.98
CA ALA A 3 -0.18 -7.04 10.91
C ALA A 3 0.49 -8.38 10.60
N SER A 4 0.66 -8.72 9.32
CA SER A 4 1.23 -10.01 8.98
C SER A 4 2.66 -10.14 9.52
N LYS A 5 3.07 -11.37 9.88
CA LYS A 5 4.43 -11.68 10.32
C LYS A 5 5.49 -11.11 9.36
N TYR A 6 5.16 -11.02 8.07
CA TYR A 6 6.03 -10.40 7.07
C TYR A 6 6.27 -8.91 7.33
N ILE A 7 5.21 -8.13 7.57
CA ILE A 7 5.33 -6.69 7.84
C ILE A 7 6.20 -6.44 9.06
N LEU A 8 5.92 -7.14 10.16
CA LEU A 8 6.66 -6.99 11.41
C LEU A 8 8.13 -7.38 11.26
N SER A 9 8.43 -8.41 10.46
CA SER A 9 9.80 -8.87 10.23
C SER A 9 10.61 -7.98 9.26
N ASN A 10 9.94 -7.09 8.51
CA ASN A 10 10.57 -6.24 7.49
C ASN A 10 10.53 -4.74 7.84
N LEU A 11 10.00 -4.37 9.00
CA LEU A 11 10.03 -2.99 9.50
C LEU A 11 11.48 -2.64 9.87
N LEU A 12 11.99 -1.52 9.37
CA LEU A 12 13.35 -1.09 9.69
C LEU A 12 13.39 -0.41 11.06
N PRO A 13 14.53 -0.45 11.77
CA PRO A 13 14.71 0.31 13.01
C PRO A 13 14.47 1.81 12.78
N GLY A 14 13.57 2.40 13.57
CA GLY A 14 13.21 3.82 13.47
C GLY A 14 12.21 4.17 12.36
N GLU A 15 11.60 3.18 11.70
CA GLU A 15 10.39 3.41 10.88
C GLU A 15 9.14 3.27 11.75
N ASP A 16 8.25 4.26 11.66
CA ASP A 16 6.94 4.18 12.29
C ASP A 16 5.95 3.54 11.32
N LEU A 17 5.38 2.40 11.72
CA LEU A 17 4.30 1.76 10.97
C LEU A 17 3.01 2.57 11.16
N VAL A 18 2.52 3.18 10.08
CA VAL A 18 1.34 4.06 10.15
C VAL A 18 0.09 3.32 9.75
N GLN A 19 0.14 2.55 8.66
CA GLN A 19 -1.03 1.82 8.18
C GLN A 19 -0.64 0.50 7.52
N VAL A 20 -1.48 -0.51 7.70
CA VAL A 20 -1.38 -1.78 7.00
C VAL A 20 -2.63 -1.98 6.15
N PHE A 21 -2.44 -2.30 4.89
CA PHE A 21 -3.46 -2.77 3.98
C PHE A 21 -3.31 -4.27 3.85
N VAL A 22 -4.29 -5.00 4.36
CA VAL A 22 -4.42 -6.44 4.15
C VAL A 22 -5.55 -6.61 3.15
N SER A 23 -5.22 -7.07 1.92
CA SER A 23 -6.27 -7.41 0.97
C SER A 23 -6.94 -8.71 1.42
N SER A 24 -8.23 -8.66 1.79
CA SER A 24 -8.99 -9.87 2.07
C SER A 24 -9.55 -10.49 0.78
N LYS A 25 -9.07 -11.70 0.49
CA LYS A 25 -9.64 -12.75 -0.38
C LYS A 25 -10.37 -12.28 -1.65
N GLY A 26 -9.70 -12.38 -2.79
CA GLY A 26 -10.37 -12.85 -4.02
C GLY A 26 -10.58 -14.37 -3.97
N LEU A 27 -11.48 -14.90 -4.81
CA LEU A 27 -11.88 -16.33 -4.93
C LEU A 27 -10.71 -17.36 -5.07
N PHE A 28 -9.47 -16.88 -5.23
CA PHE A 28 -8.25 -17.67 -5.41
C PHE A 28 -7.11 -17.32 -4.41
N GLY A 29 -7.44 -16.92 -3.18
CA GLY A 29 -6.63 -17.29 -2.00
C GLY A 29 -5.25 -16.63 -1.77
N GLY A 30 -4.99 -15.40 -2.21
CA GLY A 30 -3.76 -14.67 -1.85
C GLY A 30 -4.01 -13.47 -0.92
N LYS A 31 -3.31 -13.40 0.23
CA LYS A 31 -3.27 -12.22 1.11
C LYS A 31 -2.11 -11.33 0.66
N VAL A 32 -2.45 -10.15 0.14
CA VAL A 32 -1.47 -9.09 -0.12
C VAL A 32 -1.35 -8.26 1.15
N ASP A 33 -0.14 -8.22 1.71
CA ASP A 33 0.19 -7.44 2.89
C ASP A 33 1.02 -6.23 2.47
N ILE A 34 0.47 -5.03 2.61
CA ILE A 34 1.16 -3.78 2.28
C ILE A 34 1.21 -2.92 3.52
N ALA A 35 2.41 -2.49 3.87
CA ALA A 35 2.70 -1.57 4.94
C ALA A 35 3.04 -0.19 4.39
N LEU A 36 2.47 0.81 5.03
CA LEU A 36 2.75 2.22 4.85
C LEU A 36 3.45 2.72 6.11
N THR A 37 4.71 3.14 5.97
CA THR A 37 5.47 3.81 7.03
C THR A 37 5.56 5.30 6.76
N ASP A 38 6.19 6.03 7.66
CA ASP A 38 6.57 7.43 7.46
C ASP A 38 7.68 7.61 6.40
N GLN A 39 8.37 6.53 6.02
CA GLN A 39 9.54 6.56 5.12
C GLN A 39 9.34 5.84 3.79
N ARG A 40 8.48 4.81 3.71
CA ARG A 40 8.29 4.00 2.50
C ARG A 40 6.96 3.24 2.49
N ILE A 41 6.67 2.68 1.32
CA ILE A 41 5.64 1.66 1.14
C ILE A 41 6.35 0.35 0.83
N PHE A 42 6.03 -0.71 1.54
CA PHE A 42 6.57 -2.03 1.25
C PHE A 42 5.50 -3.10 1.44
N GLY A 43 5.70 -4.26 0.85
CA GLY A 43 4.71 -5.33 0.95
C GLY A 43 5.17 -6.60 0.27
N ARG A 44 4.25 -7.56 0.22
CA ARG A 44 4.43 -8.81 -0.48
C ARG A 44 3.22 -9.11 -1.35
N LEU A 45 3.49 -9.47 -2.60
CA LEU A 45 2.48 -9.90 -3.57
C LEU A 45 2.13 -11.39 -3.36
N ASN A 46 1.13 -11.87 -4.11
CA ASN A 46 0.59 -13.22 -3.98
C ASN A 46 1.56 -14.32 -4.44
N ASP A 47 2.48 -13.98 -5.34
CA ASP A 47 3.58 -14.84 -5.81
C ASP A 47 4.74 -14.93 -4.80
N GLY A 48 4.62 -14.24 -3.66
CA GLY A 48 5.66 -14.16 -2.64
C GLY A 48 6.71 -13.08 -2.93
N GLU A 49 6.61 -12.36 -4.04
CA GLU A 49 7.56 -11.33 -4.39
C GLU A 49 7.36 -10.09 -3.50
N GLY A 50 8.44 -9.66 -2.85
CA GLY A 50 8.46 -8.49 -1.99
C GLY A 50 8.74 -7.22 -2.80
N PHE A 51 8.14 -6.10 -2.40
CA PHE A 51 8.48 -4.79 -2.95
C PHE A 51 8.73 -3.77 -1.85
N SER A 52 9.52 -2.74 -2.15
CA SER A 52 9.79 -1.62 -1.26
C SER A 52 10.04 -0.35 -2.09
N LEU A 53 9.26 0.69 -1.83
CA LEU A 53 9.30 1.97 -2.51
C LEU A 53 9.41 3.11 -1.49
N THR A 54 10.59 3.70 -1.40
CA THR A 54 10.87 4.85 -0.54
C THR A 54 10.00 6.05 -0.92
N ALA A 55 9.48 6.77 0.09
CA ALA A 55 8.65 7.97 -0.08
C ALA A 55 9.27 8.97 -1.06
N LYS A 56 10.58 9.23 -0.93
CA LYS A 56 11.35 10.14 -1.80
C LYS A 56 11.34 9.78 -3.28
N LYS A 57 11.06 8.51 -3.61
CA LYS A 57 11.06 7.99 -4.99
C LYS A 57 9.64 7.94 -5.57
N ILE A 58 8.61 8.20 -4.78
CA ILE A 58 7.22 8.23 -5.24
C ILE A 58 7.02 9.48 -6.10
N LYS A 59 6.52 9.29 -7.31
CA LYS A 59 6.27 10.35 -8.30
C LYS A 59 4.80 10.71 -8.41
N ASN A 60 3.91 9.74 -8.17
CA ASN A 60 2.48 9.99 -8.16
C ASN A 60 1.76 9.02 -7.24
N VAL A 61 0.63 9.46 -6.69
CA VAL A 61 -0.33 8.64 -5.96
C VAL A 61 -1.70 8.96 -6.52
N GLU A 62 -2.41 7.95 -6.97
CA GLU A 62 -3.77 8.03 -7.50
C GLU A 62 -4.65 7.05 -6.73
N VAL A 63 -5.88 7.48 -6.43
CA VAL A 63 -6.90 6.62 -5.85
C VAL A 63 -8.12 6.68 -6.75
N LYS A 64 -8.46 5.53 -7.34
CA LYS A 64 -9.65 5.36 -8.15
C LYS A 64 -10.77 4.81 -7.28
N PRO A 65 -11.97 5.42 -7.30
CA PRO A 65 -13.11 4.85 -6.61
C PRO A 65 -13.39 3.44 -7.13
N GLY A 66 -13.80 2.53 -6.23
CA GLY A 66 -14.23 1.20 -6.62
C GLY A 66 -15.47 1.30 -7.51
N GLY A 67 -15.53 0.48 -8.57
CA GLY A 67 -16.72 0.40 -9.41
C GLY A 67 -17.94 -0.12 -8.64
N PHE A 68 -19.12 0.00 -9.26
CA PHE A 68 -20.45 -0.33 -8.72
C PHE A 68 -20.57 -1.72 -8.02
N PHE A 69 -19.66 -2.65 -8.32
CA PHE A 69 -19.69 -4.02 -7.79
C PHE A 69 -18.68 -4.31 -6.67
N SER A 70 -17.56 -3.59 -6.55
CA SER A 70 -16.57 -3.88 -5.49
C SER A 70 -16.68 -2.93 -4.31
N GLY A 71 -17.11 -1.68 -4.54
CA GLY A 71 -17.12 -0.61 -3.52
C GLY A 71 -15.75 -0.26 -2.92
N LYS A 72 -14.69 -1.02 -3.25
CA LYS A 72 -13.33 -0.89 -2.69
C LYS A 72 -12.48 0.00 -3.59
N PRO A 73 -11.95 1.13 -3.10
CA PRO A 73 -11.08 2.00 -3.88
C PRO A 73 -9.78 1.30 -4.25
N GLN A 74 -9.33 1.54 -5.48
CA GLN A 74 -8.05 1.08 -6.00
C GLN A 74 -7.00 2.18 -5.81
N VAL A 75 -5.91 1.84 -5.16
CA VAL A 75 -4.76 2.71 -4.91
C VAL A 75 -3.66 2.37 -5.90
N ILE A 76 -3.12 3.39 -6.57
CA ILE A 76 -2.04 3.28 -7.54
C ILE A 76 -0.91 4.22 -7.09
N ILE A 77 0.24 3.67 -6.73
CA ILE A 77 1.44 4.44 -6.42
C ILE A 77 2.45 4.24 -7.54
N THR A 78 2.88 5.33 -8.16
CA THR A 78 3.89 5.31 -9.23
C THR A 78 5.24 5.75 -8.66
N GLY A 79 6.22 4.87 -8.75
CA GLY A 79 7.62 5.11 -8.41
C GLY A 79 8.46 5.54 -9.63
N PRO A 80 9.80 5.44 -9.53
CA PRO A 80 10.71 5.80 -10.62
C PRO A 80 10.55 4.82 -11.78
N TYR A 81 10.88 5.27 -13.00
CA TYR A 81 10.78 4.46 -14.23
C TYR A 81 9.39 3.89 -14.50
N LYS A 82 8.33 4.59 -14.06
CA LYS A 82 6.92 4.17 -14.19
C LYS A 82 6.59 2.82 -13.52
N LYS A 83 7.41 2.34 -12.57
CA LYS A 83 7.03 1.19 -11.74
C LYS A 83 5.81 1.53 -10.89
N GLN A 84 4.80 0.67 -10.90
CA GLN A 84 3.55 0.89 -10.19
C GLN A 84 3.31 -0.18 -9.14
N VAL A 85 2.85 0.24 -7.97
CA VAL A 85 2.28 -0.63 -6.94
C VAL A 85 0.78 -0.37 -6.94
N ILE A 86 -0.02 -1.40 -7.18
CA ILE A 86 -1.47 -1.32 -7.28
C ILE A 86 -2.07 -2.23 -6.22
N PHE A 87 -2.97 -1.70 -5.40
CA PHE A 87 -3.71 -2.49 -4.41
C PHE A 87 -5.11 -1.94 -4.18
N GLN A 88 -5.95 -2.72 -3.51
CA GLN A 88 -7.30 -2.30 -3.11
C GLN A 88 -7.32 -2.01 -1.62
N SER A 89 -7.93 -0.89 -1.25
CA SER A 89 -8.21 -0.57 0.14
C SER A 89 -9.61 -1.07 0.50
N GLU A 90 -9.75 -1.67 1.67
CA GLU A 90 -11.05 -2.07 2.21
C GLU A 90 -11.84 -0.89 2.79
N ASP A 91 -11.13 0.18 3.11
CA ASP A 91 -11.72 1.46 3.54
C ASP A 91 -12.31 2.17 2.32
N PRO A 92 -13.65 2.29 2.19
CA PRO A 92 -14.29 2.94 1.06
C PRO A 92 -14.05 4.45 1.04
N ALA A 93 -13.74 5.04 2.21
CA ALA A 93 -13.40 6.44 2.37
C ALA A 93 -11.90 6.69 2.21
N PHE A 94 -11.14 5.69 1.74
CA PHE A 94 -9.71 5.84 1.54
C PHE A 94 -9.41 6.89 0.47
N ASP A 95 -8.69 7.93 0.88
CA ASP A 95 -8.36 9.06 0.02
C ASP A 95 -6.85 9.16 -0.21
N ARG A 96 -6.49 9.69 -1.39
CA ARG A 96 -5.11 10.02 -1.79
C ARG A 96 -4.39 10.86 -0.73
N ASN A 97 -5.08 11.81 -0.11
CA ASN A 97 -4.46 12.70 0.88
C ASN A 97 -3.98 11.96 2.13
N LYS A 98 -4.58 10.81 2.46
CA LYS A 98 -4.13 9.97 3.59
C LYS A 98 -2.71 9.48 3.34
N ILE A 99 -2.41 8.99 2.12
CA ILE A 99 -1.06 8.55 1.73
C ILE A 99 -0.08 9.74 1.71
N ILE A 100 -0.47 10.86 1.12
CA ILE A 100 0.38 12.04 0.99
C ILE A 100 0.79 12.56 2.37
N LYS A 101 -0.16 12.66 3.30
CA LYS A 101 0.11 13.11 4.67
C LYS A 101 1.02 12.14 5.42
N THR A 102 0.72 10.85 5.35
CA THR A 102 1.50 9.81 6.02
C THR A 102 2.95 9.79 5.57
N LEU A 103 3.19 9.81 4.25
CA LEU A 103 4.54 9.76 3.68
C LEU A 103 5.19 11.15 3.50
N LYS A 104 4.51 12.21 3.94
CA LYS A 104 4.94 13.61 3.80
C LYS A 104 5.38 13.93 2.36
N LEU A 105 4.65 13.41 1.38
CA LEU A 105 5.00 13.56 -0.04
C LEU A 105 4.86 15.01 -0.48
N LYS A 106 5.84 15.49 -1.24
CA LYS A 106 5.82 16.79 -1.91
C LYS A 106 5.96 16.52 -3.40
N PHE A 107 4.94 16.89 -4.17
CA PHE A 107 4.94 16.79 -5.64
C PHE A 107 5.19 18.17 -6.24
#